data_AF-A0A550GLH1-F1
#
_entry.id   AF-A0A550GLH1-F1
#
_cell.length_a   1.000
_cell.length_b   1.000
_cell.length_c   1.000
_cell.angle_alpha   90.00
_cell.angle_beta   90.00
_cell.angle_gamma   90.00
#
_symmetry.space_group_name_H-M   'P 1'
#
loop_
_entity.id
_entity.type
_entity.pdbx_description
1 polymer ?
#
loop_
_entity_poly.entity_id
_entity_poly.type
_entity_poly.pdbx_seq_one_letter_code
_entity_poly.pdbx_strand_id
1 'polypeptide(L)' 'MKKKVTVLAAEVDFSVDLTLHDISASLLTEFAEKIVRPYYSGNTSDAVKDLMQKAIKEEDFASSYVKLD' A
#
# COMPACT_ATOMS: atom_id res chain seq x y z
N MET A 1 -18.27 23.87 28.41
CA MET A 1 -18.99 22.73 27.77
C MET A 1 -19.65 23.28 26.51
N LYS A 2 -19.51 22.77 25.28
CA LYS A 2 -19.03 21.48 24.76
C LYS A 2 -18.24 21.74 23.46
N LYS A 3 -17.16 20.99 23.28
CA LYS A 3 -16.41 20.87 22.03
C LYS A 3 -17.34 20.36 20.93
N LYS A 4 -17.29 20.94 19.73
CA LYS A 4 -17.64 20.23 18.49
C LYS A 4 -16.48 20.41 17.52
N VAL A 5 -15.46 19.60 17.76
CA VAL A 5 -14.54 19.18 16.70
C VAL A 5 -15.41 18.35 15.77
N THR A 6 -15.88 18.96 14.69
CA THR A 6 -16.47 18.21 13.58
C THR A 6 -15.30 17.55 12.88
N VAL A 7 -14.93 16.36 13.36
CA VAL A 7 -14.16 15.40 12.59
C VAL A 7 -15.02 15.09 11.38
N LEU A 8 -14.62 15.61 10.21
CA LEU A 8 -15.20 15.23 8.94
C LEU A 8 -14.97 13.74 8.77
N ALA A 9 -16.02 13.00 9.08
CA ALA A 9 -16.11 11.58 8.87
C ALA A 9 -15.96 11.29 7.38
N ALA A 10 -15.13 10.29 7.09
CA ALA A 10 -15.19 9.50 5.87
C ALA A 10 -15.17 10.31 4.57
N GLU A 11 -13.97 10.77 4.17
CA GLU A 11 -13.74 10.90 2.74
C GLU A 11 -13.74 9.48 2.13
N VAL A 12 -14.90 9.15 1.56
CA VAL A 12 -15.04 8.53 0.24
C VAL A 12 -14.26 7.24 0.04
N ASP A 13 -14.98 6.12 0.07
CA ASP A 13 -15.09 5.13 -1.01
C ASP A 13 -14.15 5.33 -2.24
N PHE A 14 -12.82 5.32 -2.04
CA PHE A 14 -11.84 5.44 -3.12
C PHE A 14 -11.70 4.08 -3.82
N SER A 15 -12.70 3.73 -4.62
CA SER A 15 -12.52 2.76 -5.69
C SER A 15 -11.61 3.38 -6.75
N VAL A 16 -10.29 3.27 -6.54
CA VAL A 16 -9.28 3.74 -7.48
C VAL A 16 -9.01 2.61 -8.47
N ASP A 17 -9.42 2.80 -9.72
CA ASP A 17 -8.88 2.02 -10.84
C ASP A 17 -7.45 2.51 -11.10
N LEU A 18 -6.47 1.79 -10.54
CA LEU A 18 -5.06 2.17 -10.55
C LEU A 18 -4.37 1.54 -11.75
N THR A 19 -4.04 2.36 -12.75
CA THR A 19 -3.16 1.97 -13.86
C THR A 19 -1.73 2.42 -13.54
N LEU A 20 -0.81 1.46 -13.47
CA LEU A 20 0.61 1.75 -13.29
C LEU A 20 1.28 1.89 -14.66
N HIS A 21 1.76 3.09 -14.98
CA HIS A 21 2.52 3.37 -16.18
C HIS A 21 4.03 3.22 -15.92
N ASP A 22 4.81 3.09 -17.00
CA ASP A 22 6.28 3.06 -16.97
C ASP A 22 6.92 1.91 -16.18
N ILE A 23 6.17 0.84 -15.89
CA ILE A 23 6.73 -0.41 -15.36
C ILE A 23 7.28 -1.23 -16.52
N SER A 24 8.56 -1.61 -16.43
CA SER A 24 9.17 -2.47 -17.44
C SER A 24 8.53 -3.87 -17.43
N ALA A 25 8.31 -4.42 -18.63
CA ALA A 25 7.73 -5.75 -18.76
C ALA A 25 8.56 -6.83 -18.06
N SER A 26 9.89 -6.67 -18.03
CA SER A 26 10.78 -7.57 -17.29
C SER A 26 10.53 -7.54 -15.79
N LEU A 27 10.41 -6.34 -15.20
CA LEU A 27 10.14 -6.19 -13.78
C LEU A 27 8.78 -6.79 -13.40
N LEU A 28 7.74 -6.51 -14.19
CA LEU A 28 6.41 -7.05 -13.95
C LEU A 28 6.39 -8.58 -14.07
N THR A 29 7.11 -9.14 -15.05
CA THR A 29 7.22 -10.60 -15.24
C THR A 29 7.91 -11.25 -14.05
N GLU A 30 9.05 -10.70 -13.63
CA GLU A 30 9.78 -11.22 -12.47
C GLU A 30 8.95 -11.13 -11.20
N PHE A 31 8.26 -10.01 -10.98
CA PHE A 31 7.34 -9.86 -9.86
C PHE A 31 6.21 -10.89 -9.91
N ALA A 32 5.62 -11.11 -11.08
CA ALA A 32 4.55 -12.08 -11.26
C ALA A 32 5.01 -13.52 -10.96
N GLU A 33 6.19 -13.91 -11.45
CA GLU A 33 6.72 -15.27 -11.29
C GLU A 33 7.24 -15.54 -9.89
N LYS A 34 7.99 -14.59 -9.32
CA LYS A 34 8.69 -14.79 -8.04
C LYS A 34 7.82 -14.45 -6.84
N ILE A 35 6.86 -13.53 -6.99
CA ILE A 35 6.04 -13.03 -5.88
C ILE A 35 4.58 -13.43 -6.05
N VAL A 36 3.94 -12.98 -7.14
CA VAL A 36 2.48 -13.08 -7.28
C VAL A 36 2.02 -14.54 -7.36
N ARG A 37 2.64 -15.34 -8.23
CA ARG A 37 2.26 -16.75 -8.42
C ARG A 37 2.43 -17.61 -7.16
N PRO A 38 3.60 -17.63 -6.48
CA PRO A 38 3.80 -18.50 -5.33
C PRO A 38 3.09 -18.04 -4.06
N TYR A 39 2.99 -16.73 -3.80
CA TYR A 39 2.50 -16.22 -2.50
C TYR A 39 1.08 -15.65 -2.55
N TYR A 40 0.57 -15.32 -3.74
CA TYR A 40 -0.74 -14.69 -3.91
C TYR A 40 -1.64 -15.44 -4.90
N SER A 41 -1.29 -16.70 -5.23
CA SER A 41 -2.06 -17.55 -6.16
C SER A 41 -2.31 -16.89 -7.52
N GLY A 42 -1.40 -16.03 -7.98
CA GLY A 42 -1.56 -15.30 -9.23
C GLY A 42 -2.38 -14.00 -9.13
N ASN A 43 -2.85 -13.61 -7.94
CA ASN A 43 -3.58 -12.36 -7.74
C ASN A 43 -2.62 -11.16 -7.57
N THR A 44 -2.35 -10.46 -8.68
CA THR A 44 -1.48 -9.29 -8.70
C THR A 44 -2.01 -8.15 -7.83
N SER A 45 -3.34 -7.97 -7.74
CA SER A 45 -3.94 -6.91 -6.94
C SER A 45 -3.61 -7.07 -5.46
N ASP A 46 -3.74 -8.29 -4.94
CA ASP A 46 -3.45 -8.58 -3.54
C ASP A 46 -1.96 -8.42 -3.22
N ALA A 47 -1.09 -8.84 -4.15
CA ALA A 47 0.35 -8.66 -4.02
C ALA A 47 0.76 -7.19 -3.95
N VAL A 48 0.17 -6.33 -4.80
CA VAL A 48 0.45 -4.89 -4.81
C VAL A 48 -0.09 -4.22 -3.54
N LYS A 49 -1.30 -4.58 -3.10
CA LYS A 49 -1.87 -4.07 -1.85
C LYS A 49 -1.01 -4.42 -0.64
N ASP A 50 -0.56 -5.66 -0.55
CA ASP A 50 0.32 -6.10 0.54
C ASP A 50 1.67 -5.39 0.49
N LEU A 51 2.26 -5.20 -0.70
CA LEU A 51 3.50 -4.44 -0.87
C LEU A 51 3.36 -3.00 -0.33
N MET A 52 2.27 -2.31 -0.69
CA MET A 52 2.00 -0.96 -0.20
C MET A 52 1.85 -0.94 1.33
N GLN A 53 1.13 -1.90 1.89
CA GLN A 53 0.95 -1.99 3.35
C GLN A 53 2.26 -2.26 4.09
N LYS A 54 3.14 -3.10 3.53
CA LYS A 54 4.47 -3.37 4.11
C LYS A 54 5.36 -2.14 4.07
N ALA A 55 5.38 -1.42 2.95
CA ALA A 55 6.16 -0.18 2.83
C ALA A 55 5.70 0.89 3.84
N ILE A 56 4.38 1.06 4.03
CA ILE A 56 3.83 1.98 5.04
C ILE A 56 4.26 1.56 6.46
N LYS A 57 4.13 0.27 6.80
CA LYS A 57 4.52 -0.24 8.13
C LYS A 57 6.01 -0.07 8.40
N GLU A 58 6.86 -0.26 7.39
CA GLU A 58 8.30 -0.06 7.50
C GLU A 58 8.63 1.41 7.77
N GLU A 59 7.99 2.34 7.08
CA GLU A 59 8.15 3.77 7.34
C GLU A 59 7.64 4.16 8.72
N ASP A 60 6.46 3.70 9.13
CA ASP A 60 5.92 3.94 10.48
C ASP A 60 6.89 3.43 11.55
N PHE A 61 7.48 2.26 11.33
CA PHE A 61 8.50 1.71 12.20
C PHE A 61 9.74 2.61 12.23
N ALA A 62 10.34 2.94 11.08
CA ALA A 62 11.53 3.79 10.99
C ALA A 62 11.32 5.17 11.62
N SER A 63 10.21 5.84 11.30
CA SER A 63 9.83 7.14 11.83
C SER A 63 9.55 7.13 13.33
N SER A 64 9.22 5.99 13.93
CA SER A 64 9.01 5.86 15.38
C SER A 64 10.33 5.92 16.18
N TYR A 65 11.46 5.52 15.59
CA TYR A 65 12.77 5.58 16.26
C TYR A 65 13.45 6.94 16.12
N VAL A 66 13.18 7.69 15.05
CA VAL A 66 13.78 9.02 14.81
C VAL A 66 13.22 10.10 15.74
N LYS A 67 12.05 9.88 16.37
CA LYS A 67 11.39 10.84 17.28
C LYS A 67 11.81 10.71 18.75
N LEU A 68 12.77 9.84 19.07
CA LEU A 68 13.25 9.61 20.43
C LEU A 68 14.59 10.31 20.76
N ASP A 69 15.15 11.12 19.85
CA ASP A 69 16.31 11.99 20.07
C ASP A 69 15.90 13.47 20.25
#